data_AF-A0A6C0L2Y4-F1
#
_entry.id   AF-A0A6C0L2Y4-F1
#
_cell.length_a   1.000
_cell.length_b   1.000
_cell.length_c   1.000
_cell.angle_alpha   90.00
_cell.angle_beta   90.00
_cell.angle_gamma   90.00
#
_symmetry.space_group_name_H-M   'P 1'
#
loop_
_entity.id
_entity.type
_entity.pdbx_description
1 polymer ?
#
loop_
_entity_poly.entity_id
_entity_poly.type
_entity_poly.pdbx_seq_one_letter_code
_entity_poly.pdbx_strand_id
1 'polypeptide(L)' 'MYTEQQYELEKLEMPKHERMAQIRFEKVIDVLIAYKMQHPQKTIYLSEKCMGEAISWYMKQIKTDLNTNGDNI' A
#
# COMPACT_ATOMS: atom_id res chain seq x y z
N MET A 1 15.14 -5.18 -20.83
CA MET A 1 14.24 -5.42 -19.68
C MET A 1 14.51 -4.30 -18.69
N TYR A 2 13.47 -3.65 -18.19
CA TYR A 2 13.60 -2.58 -17.22
C TYR A 2 13.89 -3.17 -15.83
N THR A 3 14.94 -2.70 -15.15
CA THR A 3 15.39 -3.23 -13.86
C THR A 3 14.92 -2.38 -12.69
N GLU A 4 14.89 -2.98 -11.51
CA GLU A 4 14.61 -2.26 -10.26
C GLU A 4 15.62 -1.13 -10.02
N GLN A 5 16.89 -1.34 -10.35
CA GLN A 5 17.92 -0.30 -10.23
C GLN A 5 17.66 0.87 -11.18
N GLN A 6 17.20 0.61 -12.41
CA GLN A 6 16.82 1.65 -13.36
C GLN A 6 15.62 2.46 -12.84
N TYR A 7 14.63 1.78 -12.26
CA TYR A 7 13.47 2.41 -11.65
C TYR A 7 13.83 3.36 -10.51
N GLU A 8 14.67 2.91 -9.59
CA GLU A 8 15.05 3.73 -8.44
C GLU A 8 15.86 4.96 -8.86
N LEU A 9 16.73 4.83 -9.87
CA LEU A 9 17.46 5.97 -10.43
C LEU A 9 16.50 6.99 -11.05
N GLU A 10 15.57 6.57 -11.90
CA GLU A 10 14.58 7.47 -12.51
C GLU A 10 13.71 8.16 -11.45
N LYS A 11 13.30 7.45 -10.41
CA LYS A 11 12.52 7.98 -9.30
C LYS A 11 13.30 9.01 -8.45
N LEU A 12 14.62 8.87 -8.35
CA LEU A 12 15.48 9.86 -7.70
C LEU A 12 15.62 11.14 -8.53
N GLU A 13 15.58 11.03 -9.85
CA GLU A 13 15.62 12.17 -10.77
C GLU A 13 14.28 12.95 -10.81
N MET A 14 13.17 12.33 -10.39
CA MET A 14 11.87 13.01 -10.33
C MET A 14 11.89 14.27 -9.41
N PRO A 15 11.13 15.32 -9.75
CA PRO A 15 10.79 16.38 -8.82
C PRO A 15 10.22 15.82 -7.52
N LYS A 16 10.51 16.47 -6.38
CA LYS A 16 10.07 15.99 -5.05
C LYS A 16 8.58 15.68 -4.99
N HIS A 17 7.74 16.51 -5.59
CA HIS A 17 6.28 16.33 -5.55
C HIS A 17 5.82 15.09 -6.33
N GLU A 18 6.40 14.82 -7.51
CA GLU A 18 6.16 13.61 -8.30
C GLU A 18 6.65 12.38 -7.58
N ARG A 19 7.86 12.41 -7.02
CA ARG A 19 8.38 11.29 -6.20
C ARG A 19 7.47 10.98 -5.00
N MET A 20 6.93 11.99 -4.33
CA MET A 20 5.95 11.78 -3.24
C MET A 20 4.61 11.23 -3.72
N ALA A 21 4.17 11.57 -4.94
CA ALA A 21 2.99 10.98 -5.55
C ALA A 21 3.25 9.50 -5.90
N GLN A 22 4.40 9.20 -6.48
CA GLN A 22 4.81 7.83 -6.83
C GLN A 22 4.89 6.93 -5.61
N ILE A 23 5.56 7.37 -4.54
CA ILE A 23 5.66 6.61 -3.28
C ILE A 23 4.27 6.35 -2.69
N ARG A 24 3.37 7.34 -2.71
CA ARG A 24 1.99 7.13 -2.23
C ARG A 24 1.24 6.11 -3.07
N PHE A 25 1.40 6.16 -4.38
CA PHE A 25 0.79 5.20 -5.29
C PHE A 25 1.30 3.78 -5.02
N GLU A 26 2.62 3.58 -4.93
CA GLU A 26 3.22 2.28 -4.57
C GLU A 26 2.65 1.73 -3.26
N LYS A 27 2.54 2.57 -2.21
CA LYS A 27 1.95 2.14 -0.94
C LYS A 27 0.49 1.75 -1.04
N VAL A 28 -0.28 2.37 -1.92
CA VAL A 28 -1.65 1.93 -2.19
C VAL A 28 -1.67 0.57 -2.88
N ILE A 29 -0.74 0.32 -3.81
CA ILE A 29 -0.60 -1.00 -4.45
C ILE A 29 -0.24 -2.07 -3.43
N ASP A 30 0.72 -1.81 -2.53
CA ASP A 30 1.10 -2.72 -1.44
C ASP A 30 -0.13 -3.11 -0.60
N VAL A 31 -0.95 -2.12 -0.22
CA VAL A 31 -2.18 -2.33 0.57
C VAL A 31 -3.23 -3.13 -0.21
N LEU A 32 -3.40 -2.87 -1.51
CA LEU A 32 -4.33 -3.62 -2.36
C LEU A 32 -3.92 -5.08 -2.53
N ILE A 33 -2.61 -5.34 -2.67
CA ILE A 33 -2.06 -6.71 -2.75
C ILE A 33 -2.35 -7.45 -1.44
N ALA A 34 -2.02 -6.84 -0.29
CA ALA A 34 -2.29 -7.44 1.02
C ALA A 34 -3.80 -7.71 1.21
N TYR A 35 -4.66 -6.77 0.80
CA TYR A 35 -6.10 -6.94 0.85
C TYR A 35 -6.58 -8.11 -0.02
N LYS A 36 -6.06 -8.26 -1.25
CA LYS A 36 -6.38 -9.39 -2.13
C LYS A 36 -5.92 -10.72 -1.53
N MET A 37 -4.75 -10.78 -0.91
CA MET A 37 -4.23 -11.98 -0.26
C MET A 37 -5.15 -12.45 0.88
N GLN A 38 -5.69 -11.51 1.67
CA GLN A 38 -6.63 -11.83 2.76
C GLN A 38 -8.05 -12.15 2.25
N HIS A 39 -8.38 -11.74 1.03
CA HIS A 39 -9.69 -11.91 0.41
C HIS A 39 -9.58 -12.53 -1.00
N PRO A 40 -9.08 -13.79 -1.13
CA PRO A 40 -8.77 -14.40 -2.41
C PRO A 40 -9.97 -14.49 -3.38
N GLN A 41 -11.19 -14.57 -2.85
CA GLN A 41 -12.44 -14.61 -3.59
C GLN A 41 -12.90 -13.24 -4.11
N LYS A 42 -12.38 -12.13 -3.58
CA LYS A 42 -12.76 -10.79 -4.05
C LYS A 42 -11.95 -10.41 -5.29
N THR A 43 -12.63 -9.91 -6.31
CA THR A 43 -11.95 -9.27 -7.44
C THR A 43 -11.62 -7.84 -7.06
N ILE A 44 -10.33 -7.48 -7.12
CA ILE A 44 -9.82 -6.17 -6.73
C ILE A 44 -9.38 -5.43 -7.99
N TYR A 45 -9.86 -4.21 -8.15
CA TYR A 45 -9.53 -3.33 -9.27
C TYR A 45 -8.78 -2.09 -8.78
N LEU A 46 -8.02 -1.44 -9.65
CA LEU A 46 -7.46 -0.11 -9.40
C LEU A 46 -8.58 0.94 -9.54
N SER A 47 -9.47 0.98 -8.56
CA SER A 47 -10.58 1.92 -8.48
C SER A 47 -10.64 2.56 -7.09
N GLU A 48 -11.17 3.79 -7.01
CA GLU A 48 -11.33 4.51 -5.74
C GLU A 48 -12.10 3.69 -4.70
N LYS A 49 -13.12 2.95 -5.14
CA LYS A 49 -13.88 2.05 -4.28
C LYS A 49 -12.99 0.98 -3.63
N CYS A 50 -12.26 0.23 -4.44
CA CYS A 50 -11.38 -0.83 -3.93
C CYS A 50 -10.23 -0.27 -3.07
N MET A 51 -9.67 0.87 -3.45
CA MET A 51 -8.65 1.57 -2.66
C MET A 51 -9.20 1.98 -1.29
N GLY A 52 -10.38 2.59 -1.25
CA GLY A 52 -11.04 2.99 0.01
C GLY A 52 -11.34 1.81 0.94
N GLU A 53 -11.84 0.70 0.38
CA GLU A 53 -12.09 -0.53 1.13
C GLU A 53 -10.80 -1.12 1.71
N ALA A 54 -9.75 -1.24 0.89
CA ALA A 54 -8.47 -1.81 1.31
C ALA A 54 -7.75 -0.96 2.35
N ILE A 55 -7.71 0.38 2.17
CA ILE A 55 -7.12 1.31 3.15
C ILE A 55 -7.88 1.24 4.48
N SER A 56 -9.22 1.22 4.44
CA SER A 56 -10.04 1.12 5.65
C SER A 56 -9.81 -0.19 6.39
N TRP A 57 -9.65 -1.29 5.66
CA TRP A 57 -9.30 -2.59 6.24
C TRP A 57 -7.90 -2.56 6.87
N TYR A 58 -6.91 -2.02 6.16
CA TYR A 58 -5.52 -1.96 6.62
C TYR A 58 -5.38 -1.13 7.90
N MET A 59 -6.05 0.03 7.97
CA MET A 59 -6.09 0.86 9.17
C MET A 59 -6.74 0.14 10.37
N LYS A 60 -7.71 -0.75 10.13
CA LYS A 60 -8.30 -1.56 11.20
C LYS A 60 -7.32 -2.62 11.71
N GLN A 61 -6.57 -3.28 10.82
CA GLN A 61 -5.54 -4.26 11.23
C GLN A 61 -4.47 -3.62 12.11
N ILE A 62 -3.91 -2.47 11.68
CA ILE A 62 -2.91 -1.74 12.47
C ILE A 62 -3.44 -1.37 13.86
N LYS A 63 -4.69 -0.89 13.96
CA LYS A 63 -5.30 -0.56 15.26
C LYS A 63 -5.44 -1.79 16.15
N THR A 64 -5.81 -2.93 15.59
CA THR A 64 -5.90 -4.19 16.33
C THR A 64 -4.52 -4.62 16.84
N ASP A 65 -3.49 -4.59 15.98
CA ASP A 65 -2.12 -4.98 16.34
C ASP A 65 -1.52 -4.09 17.44
N LEU A 66 -1.82 -2.78 17.41
CA LEU A 66 -1.38 -1.83 18.45
C LEU A 66 -2.09 -2.07 19.79
N ASN A 67 -3.37 -2.45 19.76
CA ASN A 67 -4.11 -2.73 20.98
C ASN A 67 -3.71 -4.08 21.61
N THR A 68 -3.39 -5.11 20.82
CA THR A 68 -2.99 -6.43 21.35
C THR A 68 -1.58 -6.46 21.94
N ASN A 69 -0.72 -5.51 21.57
CA ASN A 69 0.64 -5.39 22.12
C ASN A 69 0.73 -4.45 23.34
N GLY A 70 -0.36 -3.75 23.69
CA GLY A 70 -0.42 -2.83 24.83
C GLY A 70 -0.73 -3.48 26.18
N ASP A 71 -1.15 -4.75 26.20
CA ASP A 71 -1.60 -5.46 27.41
C ASP A 71 -0.55 -6.43 28.00
N ASN A 72 0.70 -6.40 27.51
CA ASN A 72 1.81 -7.24 27.99
C ASN A 72 2.99 -6.42 28.55
N ILE A 73 2.72 -5.44 29.42
CA ILE A 73 3.73 -4.81 30.29
C ILE A 73 3.15 -4.64 31.70
#